data_AF-A0AAJ6KI68-F1
#
_entry.id   AF-A0AAJ6KI68-F1
#
_cell.length_a   1.000
_cell.length_b   1.000
_cell.length_c   1.000
_cell.angle_alpha   90.00
_cell.angle_beta   90.00
_cell.angle_gamma   90.00
#
_symmetry.space_group_name_H-M   'P 1'
#
loop_
_entity.id
_entity.type
_entity.pdbx_description
1 polymer ?
#
loop_
_entity_poly.entity_id
_entity_poly.type
_entity_poly.pdbx_seq_one_letter_code
_entity_poly.pdbx_strand_id
1 'polypeptide(L)' 'MVPGVVVLDHVLQAVEALHGPRAAARLPQVKFVQPLLPGQTASVTLEGDGPRWRFRVQRADVVLVSGELVAEAAT' A
#
# COMPACT_ATOMS: atom_id res chain seq x y z
N MET A 1 16.76 5.61 5.68
CA MET A 1 15.58 4.71 5.78
C MET A 1 14.38 5.46 5.26
N VAL A 2 13.55 4.84 4.43
CA VAL A 2 12.29 5.44 3.94
C VAL A 2 11.24 5.37 5.05
N PRO A 3 10.53 6.47 5.37
CA PRO A 3 9.46 6.44 6.37
C PRO A 3 8.32 5.52 5.96
N GLY A 4 7.75 4.79 6.92
CA GLY A 4 6.64 3.86 6.64
C GLY A 4 5.43 4.53 6.01
N VAL A 5 5.13 5.78 6.39
CA VAL A 5 4.03 6.57 5.82
C VAL A 5 4.23 6.89 4.34
N VAL A 6 5.46 7.08 3.87
CA VAL A 6 5.76 7.29 2.44
C VAL A 6 5.49 6.01 1.64
N VAL A 7 5.80 4.86 2.22
CA VAL A 7 5.47 3.56 1.61
C VAL A 7 3.95 3.39 1.51
N LEU A 8 3.21 3.77 2.56
CA LEU A 8 1.74 3.67 2.58
C LEU A 8 1.08 4.65 1.60
N ASP A 9 1.64 5.84 1.41
CA ASP A 9 1.19 6.79 0.40
C ASP A 9 1.25 6.19 -1.01
N HIS A 10 2.35 5.50 -1.35
CA HIS A 10 2.46 4.78 -2.62
C HIS A 10 1.48 3.60 -2.75
N VAL A 11 1.10 2.96 -1.64
CA VAL A 11 0.04 1.93 -1.67
C VAL A 11 -1.31 2.56 -2.02
N LEU A 12 -1.66 3.71 -1.44
CA LEU A 12 -2.87 4.44 -1.79
C LEU A 12 -2.86 4.87 -3.26
N GLN A 13 -1.74 5.44 -3.73
CA GLN A 13 -1.57 5.81 -5.14
C GLN A 13 -1.75 4.60 -6.09
N ALA A 14 -1.27 3.42 -5.71
CA ALA A 14 -1.47 2.20 -6.51
C ALA A 14 -2.94 1.78 -6.57
N VAL A 15 -3.68 1.91 -5.45
CA VAL A 15 -5.13 1.66 -5.43
C VAL A 15 -5.84 2.65 -6.35
N GLU A 16 -5.50 3.93 -6.27
CA GLU A 16 -6.11 4.98 -7.09
C GLU A 16 -5.81 4.83 -8.58
N ALA A 17 -4.58 4.44 -8.93
CA ALA A 17 -4.19 4.19 -10.32
C ALA A 17 -5.00 3.04 -10.96
N LEU A 18 -5.38 2.03 -10.17
CA LEU A 18 -6.13 0.87 -10.67
C LEU A 18 -7.65 1.03 -10.59
N HIS A 19 -8.17 1.73 -9.56
CA HIS A 19 -9.60 1.78 -9.28
C HIS A 19 -10.21 3.18 -9.42
N GLY A 20 -9.38 4.20 -9.67
CA GLY A 20 -9.76 5.62 -9.71
C GLY A 20 -9.65 6.32 -8.35
N PRO A 21 -9.89 7.64 -8.27
CA PRO A 21 -9.72 8.44 -7.06
C PRO A 21 -10.47 7.89 -5.84
N ARG A 22 -9.84 7.92 -4.65
CA ARG A 22 -10.43 7.47 -3.38
C ARG A 22 -10.63 8.66 -2.43
N ALA A 23 -11.72 8.65 -1.65
CA ALA A 23 -12.00 9.72 -0.69
C ALA A 23 -11.32 9.49 0.66
N ALA A 24 -11.87 8.57 1.46
CA ALA A 24 -11.41 8.30 2.82
C ALA A 24 -10.73 6.93 2.88
N ALA A 25 -9.40 6.92 3.00
CA ALA A 25 -8.64 5.70 3.20
C ALA A 25 -8.42 5.43 4.70
N ARG A 26 -8.64 4.18 5.11
CA ARG A 26 -8.26 3.65 6.42
C ARG A 26 -7.32 2.48 6.22
N LEU A 27 -6.47 2.27 7.20
CA LEU A 27 -5.53 1.16 7.25
C LEU A 27 -5.80 0.36 8.52
N PRO A 28 -6.80 -0.55 8.53
CA PRO A 28 -7.19 -1.29 9.73
C PRO A 28 -6.04 -2.10 10.33
N GLN A 29 -5.13 -2.57 9.48
CA GLN A 29 -3.95 -3.32 9.89
C GLN A 29 -2.78 -2.97 8.98
N VAL A 30 -1.63 -2.68 9.59
CA VAL A 30 -0.35 -2.54 8.89
C VAL A 30 0.72 -3.23 9.71
N LYS A 31 1.55 -4.03 9.03
CA LYS A 31 2.73 -4.65 9.61
C LYS A 31 3.97 -4.25 8.81
N PHE A 32 4.87 -3.53 9.46
CA PHE A 32 6.21 -3.23 8.96
C PHE A 32 7.16 -4.36 9.40
N VAL A 33 7.67 -5.13 8.44
CA VAL A 33 8.55 -6.28 8.71
C VAL A 33 10.01 -5.84 8.67
N GLN A 34 10.37 -5.03 7.69
CA GLN A 34 11.72 -4.53 7.47
C GLN A 34 11.69 -3.20 6.70
N PRO A 35 12.68 -2.33 6.91
CA PRO A 35 12.72 -1.02 6.26
C PRO A 35 13.04 -1.12 4.77
N LEU A 36 12.46 -0.20 3.99
CA LEU A 36 12.96 0.17 2.67
C LEU A 36 14.07 1.22 2.82
N LEU A 37 15.17 1.07 2.09
CA LEU A 37 16.25 2.07 2.07
C LEU A 37 16.12 3.00 0.85
N PRO A 38 16.62 4.26 0.93
CA PRO A 38 16.67 5.13 -0.24
C PRO A 38 17.40 4.47 -1.41
N GLY A 39 16.86 4.65 -2.63
CA GLY A 39 17.39 4.03 -3.85
C GLY A 39 16.99 2.57 -4.08
N GLN A 40 16.32 1.91 -3.12
CA GLN A 40 15.78 0.58 -3.33
C GLN A 40 14.40 0.63 -4.00
N THR A 41 14.18 -0.24 -4.98
CA THR A 41 12.90 -0.42 -5.65
C THR A 41 12.03 -1.41 -4.88
N ALA A 42 10.74 -1.11 -4.77
CA ALA A 42 9.73 -2.02 -4.23
C ALA A 42 8.52 -2.09 -5.15
N SER A 43 7.84 -3.24 -5.17
CA SER A 43 6.57 -3.45 -5.86
C SER A 43 5.42 -3.45 -4.86
N VAL A 44 4.26 -2.94 -5.29
CA VAL A 44 3.00 -3.02 -4.55
C VAL A 44 2.11 -4.04 -5.26
N THR A 45 1.63 -5.04 -4.53
CA THR A 45 0.61 -5.97 -4.98
C THR A 45 -0.66 -5.73 -4.18
N LEU A 46 -1.79 -5.70 -4.88
CA LEU A 46 -3.11 -5.50 -4.33
C LEU A 46 -4.00 -6.70 -4.66
N GLU A 47 -4.72 -7.21 -3.67
CA GLU A 47 -5.69 -8.29 -3.81
C GLU A 47 -7.07 -7.81 -3.33
N GLY A 48 -8.09 -7.99 -4.17
CA GLY A 48 -9.48 -7.56 -3.94
C GLY A 48 -9.96 -6.51 -4.94
N ASP A 49 -11.27 -6.27 -4.96
CA ASP A 49 -11.93 -5.41 -5.96
C ASP A 49 -12.58 -4.13 -5.35
N GLY A 50 -12.21 -3.80 -4.11
CA GLY A 50 -12.73 -2.64 -3.38
C GLY A 50 -14.07 -2.89 -2.66
N PRO A 51 -14.41 -2.08 -1.64
CA PRO A 51 -13.62 -0.97 -1.09
C PRO A 51 -12.50 -1.43 -0.16
N ARG A 52 -12.25 -2.75 -0.02
CA ARG A 52 -11.18 -3.33 0.81
C ARG A 52 -10.18 -4.10 -0.04
N TRP A 53 -8.89 -3.86 0.21
CA TRP A 53 -7.77 -4.55 -0.42
C TRP A 53 -6.79 -5.07 0.62
N ARG A 54 -6.28 -6.28 0.39
CA ARG A 54 -5.05 -6.74 1.03
C ARG A 54 -3.89 -6.25 0.19
N PHE A 55 -2.95 -5.56 0.80
CA PHE A 55 -1.77 -5.04 0.11
C PHE A 55 -0.49 -5.70 0.64
N ARG A 56 0.48 -5.81 -0.26
CA ARG A 56 1.83 -6.27 0.04
C ARG A 56 2.83 -5.40 -0.70
N VAL A 57 3.84 -4.93 0.03
CA VAL A 57 4.99 -4.21 -0.52
C VAL A 57 6.21 -5.11 -0.41
N GLN A 58 6.88 -5.38 -1.53
CA GLN A 58 8.02 -6.30 -1.58
C GLN A 58 9.21 -5.67 -2.30
N ARG A 59 10.42 -6.02 -1.88
CA ARG A 59 11.66 -5.79 -2.64
C ARG A 59 12.18 -7.16 -3.07
N ALA A 60 12.16 -7.43 -4.38
CA ALA A 60 12.27 -8.79 -4.89
C ALA A 60 11.28 -9.71 -4.14
N ASP A 61 11.74 -10.82 -3.57
CA ASP A 61 10.86 -11.76 -2.87
C ASP A 61 10.63 -11.41 -1.39
N VAL A 62 11.28 -10.37 -0.87
CA VAL A 62 11.23 -10.06 0.56
C VAL A 62 10.13 -9.05 0.87
N VAL A 63 9.19 -9.43 1.74
CA VAL A 63 8.10 -8.57 2.21
C VAL A 63 8.66 -7.46 3.10
N LEU A 64 8.33 -6.22 2.76
CA LEU A 64 8.68 -5.01 3.52
C LEU A 64 7.53 -4.60 4.43
N VAL A 65 6.35 -4.46 3.84
CA VAL A 65 5.13 -4.01 4.51
C VAL A 65 3.98 -4.85 3.98
N SER A 66 3.04 -5.19 4.85
CA SER A 66 1.79 -5.84 4.44
C SER A 66 0.65 -5.33 5.31
N GLY A 67 -0.57 -5.38 4.79
CA GLY A 67 -1.72 -4.90 5.55
C GLY A 67 -3.00 -4.91 4.76
N GLU A 68 -3.98 -4.20 5.30
CA GLU A 68 -5.27 -3.97 4.69
C GLU A 68 -5.50 -2.48 4.50
N LEU A 69 -6.07 -2.11 3.35
CA LEU A 69 -6.52 -0.77 3.03
C LEU A 69 -8.02 -0.82 2.73
N VAL A 70 -8.76 0.08 3.34
CA VAL A 70 -10.19 0.28 3.06
C VAL A 70 -10.38 1.71 2.57
N ALA A 71 -10.90 1.90 1.37
CA ALA A 71 -11.14 3.23 0.82
C ALA A 71 -12.39 3.28 -0.06
N GLU A 72 -13.21 4.29 0.19
CA GLU A 72 -14.41 4.59 -0.61
C GLU A 72 -14.04 5.33 -1.89
N ALA A 73 -14.85 5.17 -2.94
CA ALA A 73 -14.70 5.99 -4.15
C ALA A 73 -14.92 7.47 -3.84
N ALA A 74 -14.15 8.35 -4.48
CA ALA A 74 -14.45 9.77 -4.45
C ALA A 74 -15.74 10.03 -5.24
N THR A 75 -16.70 10.73 -4.62
CA THR A 75 -17.97 11.16 -5.24
C THR A 75 -17.75 12.44 -6.03
#